data_AF-A0A4Z0GY91-F1
#
_entry.id   AF-A0A4Z0GY91-F1
#
_cell.length_a   1.000
_cell.length_b   1.000
_cell.length_c   1.000
_cell.angle_alpha   90.00
_cell.angle_beta   90.00
_cell.angle_gamma   90.00
#
_symmetry.space_group_name_H-M   'P 1'
#
loop_
_entity.id
_entity.type
_entity.pdbx_description
1 polymer ?
#
loop_
_entity_poly.entity_id
_entity_poly.type
_entity_poly.pdbx_seq_one_letter_code
_entity_poly.pdbx_strand_id
1 'polypeptide(L)'
;MSVCDPKILVERTNLLKECADAYAYAVEVVSKNSVMAEDISRSCAEVCYQSAEECLSLDHDALAEELYNMCYQYAVLCEKIIGNNKPAYEKAQLKESS
;
A
#
# COMPACT_ATOMS: atom_id res chain seq x y z
N MET A 1 -13.96 21.21 -20.48
CA MET A 1 -13.69 20.15 -19.49
C MET A 1 -13.77 18.84 -20.24
N SER A 2 -12.65 18.12 -20.39
CA SER A 2 -12.67 16.77 -20.99
C SER A 2 -13.29 15.83 -19.96
N VAL A 3 -14.33 15.10 -20.35
CA VAL A 3 -14.88 14.02 -19.53
C VAL A 3 -13.95 12.83 -19.75
N CYS A 4 -13.28 12.35 -18.70
CA CYS A 4 -12.46 11.13 -18.80
C CYS A 4 -13.26 10.00 -19.44
N ASP A 5 -12.61 9.20 -20.30
CA ASP A 5 -13.20 7.98 -20.84
C ASP A 5 -13.73 7.12 -19.67
N PRO A 6 -15.02 6.73 -19.68
CA PRO A 6 -15.58 5.88 -18.64
C PRO A 6 -14.76 4.61 -18.37
N LYS A 7 -14.07 4.06 -19.37
CA LYS A 7 -13.19 2.90 -19.19
C LYS A 7 -11.98 3.22 -18.33
N ILE A 8 -11.36 4.39 -18.53
CA ILE A 8 -10.22 4.86 -17.73
C ILE A 8 -10.65 5.08 -16.28
N LEU A 9 -11.84 5.64 -16.06
CA LEU A 9 -12.40 5.81 -14.72
C LEU A 9 -12.64 4.47 -14.00
N VAL A 10 -13.15 3.46 -14.71
CA VAL A 10 -13.34 2.12 -14.16
C VAL A 10 -11.99 1.51 -13.78
N GLU A 11 -10.99 1.58 -14.66
CA GLU A 11 -9.68 1.00 -14.41
C GLU A 11 -9.00 1.64 -13.18
N ARG A 12 -9.01 2.97 -13.13
CA ARG A 12 -8.54 3.76 -11.98
C ARG A 12 -9.22 3.38 -10.67
N THR A 13 -10.53 3.14 -10.72
CA THR A 13 -11.31 2.73 -9.54
C THR A 13 -10.90 1.33 -9.08
N ASN A 14 -10.62 0.41 -10.02
CA ASN A 14 -10.16 -0.93 -9.71
C ASN A 14 -8.78 -0.92 -9.05
N LEU A 15 -7.83 -0.15 -9.59
CA LEU A 15 -6.49 0.02 -9.01
C LEU A 15 -6.54 0.55 -7.58
N LEU A 16 -7.36 1.60 -7.34
CA LEU A 16 -7.51 2.15 -5.99
C LEU A 16 -8.15 1.14 -5.03
N LYS A 17 -9.14 0.38 -5.51
CA LYS A 17 -9.78 -0.67 -4.73
C LYS A 17 -8.80 -1.79 -4.37
N GLU A 18 -7.98 -2.22 -5.31
CA GLU A 18 -6.94 -3.23 -5.08
C GLU A 18 -5.98 -2.80 -3.98
N CYS A 19 -5.52 -1.55 -4.01
CA CYS A 19 -4.70 -0.97 -2.94
C CYS A 19 -5.40 -1.01 -1.58
N ALA A 20 -6.67 -0.59 -1.53
CA ALA A 20 -7.46 -0.54 -0.30
C ALA A 20 -7.70 -1.95 0.28
N ASP A 21 -8.03 -2.92 -0.57
CA ASP A 21 -8.26 -4.31 -0.19
C ASP A 21 -6.95 -4.98 0.29
N ALA A 22 -5.83 -4.75 -0.40
CA ALA A 22 -4.52 -5.25 -0.01
C ALA A 22 -4.07 -4.66 1.35
N TYR A 23 -4.27 -3.36 1.55
CA TYR A 23 -3.99 -2.70 2.82
C TYR A 23 -4.85 -3.25 3.96
N ALA A 24 -6.16 -3.44 3.74
CA ALA A 24 -7.06 -4.00 4.73
C ALA A 24 -6.61 -5.42 5.14
N TYR A 25 -6.19 -6.24 4.18
CA TYR A 25 -5.65 -7.56 4.45
C TYR A 25 -4.33 -7.51 5.23
N ALA A 26 -3.40 -6.63 4.85
CA ALA A 26 -2.15 -6.44 5.60
C ALA A 26 -2.42 -6.07 7.07
N VAL A 27 -3.34 -5.13 7.33
CA VAL A 27 -3.77 -4.76 8.68
C VAL A 27 -4.37 -5.95 9.44
N GLU A 28 -5.20 -6.75 8.78
CA GLU A 28 -5.80 -7.95 9.39
C GLU A 28 -4.71 -8.95 9.80
N VAL A 29 -3.78 -9.25 8.90
CA VAL A 29 -2.67 -10.20 9.14
C VAL A 29 -1.80 -9.74 10.31
N VAL A 30 -1.51 -8.44 10.39
CA VAL A 30 -0.77 -7.82 11.50
C VAL A 30 -1.55 -7.92 12.80
N SER A 31 -2.85 -7.61 12.79
CA SER A 31 -3.70 -7.67 13.99
C SER A 31 -3.79 -9.07 14.60
N LYS A 32 -3.57 -10.10 13.76
CA LYS A 32 -3.52 -11.51 14.16
C LYS A 32 -2.14 -11.97 14.62
N ASN A 33 -1.14 -11.08 14.70
CA ASN A 33 0.26 -11.41 15.00
C ASN A 33 0.82 -12.53 14.11
N SER A 34 0.42 -12.53 12.83
CA SER A 34 0.90 -13.53 11.88
C SER A 34 2.40 -13.38 11.63
N VAL A 35 3.11 -14.51 11.52
CA VAL A 35 4.53 -14.52 11.11
C VAL A 35 4.74 -14.01 9.68
N MET A 36 3.67 -13.95 8.88
CA MET A 36 3.70 -13.44 7.50
C MET A 36 3.38 -11.94 7.41
N ALA A 37 3.19 -11.26 8.54
CA ALA A 37 2.79 -9.84 8.55
C ALA A 37 3.76 -8.94 7.78
N GLU A 38 5.07 -9.17 7.89
CA GLU A 38 6.08 -8.40 7.17
C GLU A 38 6.00 -8.63 5.66
N ASP A 39 6.00 -9.89 5.23
CA ASP A 39 5.97 -10.26 3.81
C ASP A 39 4.68 -9.78 3.12
N ILE A 40 3.52 -9.95 3.78
CA ILE A 40 2.25 -9.46 3.26
C ILE A 40 2.21 -7.93 3.19
N SER A 41 2.75 -7.23 4.20
CA SER A 41 2.79 -5.76 4.18
C SER A 41 3.74 -5.23 3.09
N ARG A 42 4.83 -5.95 2.81
CA ARG A 42 5.76 -5.62 1.71
C ARG A 42 5.11 -5.82 0.35
N SER A 43 4.46 -6.96 0.17
CA SER A 43 3.71 -7.25 -1.06
C SER A 43 2.58 -6.25 -1.29
N CYS A 44 1.86 -5.85 -0.23
CA CYS A 44 0.88 -4.76 -0.29
C CYS A 44 1.51 -3.46 -0.80
N ALA A 45 2.65 -3.04 -0.24
CA ALA A 45 3.31 -1.80 -0.64
C ALA A 45 3.71 -1.84 -2.13
N GLU A 46 4.27 -2.96 -2.59
CA GLU A 46 4.65 -3.16 -4.00
C GLU A 46 3.43 -3.04 -4.94
N VAL A 47 2.32 -3.71 -4.62
CA VAL A 47 1.07 -3.61 -5.39
C VAL A 47 0.56 -2.17 -5.44
N CYS A 48 0.61 -1.47 -4.31
CA CYS A 48 0.13 -0.09 -4.22
C CYS A 48 1.01 0.89 -5.02
N TYR A 49 2.34 0.68 -5.04
CA TYR A 49 3.24 1.46 -5.89
C TYR A 49 3.00 1.22 -7.37
N GLN A 50 2.86 -0.05 -7.78
CA GLN A 50 2.56 -0.40 -9.17
C GLN A 50 1.21 0.20 -9.62
N SER A 51 0.20 0.10 -8.76
CA SER A 51 -1.13 0.70 -9.03
C SER A 51 -1.05 2.23 -9.15
N ALA A 52 -0.21 2.89 -8.37
CA ALA A 52 0.01 4.33 -8.48
C ALA A 52 0.62 4.68 -9.85
N GLU A 53 1.70 3.99 -10.24
CA GLU A 53 2.35 4.19 -11.53
C GLU A 53 1.40 3.91 -12.70
N GLU A 54 0.56 2.87 -12.60
CA GLU A 54 -0.41 2.52 -13.63
C GLU A 54 -1.47 3.62 -13.80
N CYS A 55 -1.96 4.23 -12.71
CA CYS A 55 -2.86 5.39 -12.76
C CYS A 55 -2.30 6.55 -13.60
N LEU A 56 -0.98 6.80 -13.55
CA LEU A 56 -0.32 7.81 -14.37
C LEU A 56 -0.21 7.38 -15.83
N SER A 57 -0.09 6.08 -16.12
CA SER A 57 0.06 5.57 -17.48
C SER A 57 -1.25 5.52 -18.29
N LEU A 58 -2.40 5.48 -17.61
CA LEU A 58 -3.72 5.40 -18.24
C LEU A 58 -4.15 6.71 -18.92
N ASP A 59 -3.89 7.86 -18.28
CA ASP A 59 -4.11 9.20 -18.84
C ASP A 59 -3.33 10.23 -18.00
N HIS A 60 -2.89 11.32 -18.60
CA HIS A 60 -2.13 12.38 -17.92
C HIS A 60 -3.04 13.58 -17.66
N ASP A 61 -3.88 13.45 -16.63
CA ASP A 61 -4.76 14.50 -16.14
C ASP A 61 -4.63 14.68 -14.62
N ALA A 62 -5.26 15.72 -14.08
CA ALA A 62 -5.22 16.02 -12.65
C ALA A 62 -5.79 14.86 -11.79
N LEU A 63 -6.76 14.12 -12.34
CA LEU A 63 -7.34 12.96 -11.66
C LEU A 63 -6.34 11.79 -11.57
N ALA A 64 -5.47 11.61 -12.57
CA ALA A 64 -4.35 10.67 -12.53
C ALA A 64 -3.44 10.95 -11.34
N GLU A 65 -3.07 12.21 -11.15
CA GLU A 65 -2.19 12.65 -10.06
C GLU A 65 -2.86 12.46 -8.69
N GLU A 66 -4.15 12.77 -8.57
CA GLU A 66 -4.90 12.52 -7.32
C GLU A 66 -4.93 11.03 -6.96
N LEU A 67 -5.24 10.17 -7.91
CA LEU A 67 -5.30 8.72 -7.70
C LEU A 67 -3.93 8.11 -7.46
N TYR A 68 -2.91 8.55 -8.19
CA TYR A 68 -1.52 8.21 -7.92
C TYR A 68 -1.20 8.49 -6.44
N ASN A 69 -1.51 9.69 -5.95
CA ASN A 69 -1.23 10.06 -4.57
C ASN A 69 -1.99 9.16 -3.58
N MET A 70 -3.25 8.80 -3.86
CA MET A 70 -4.01 7.89 -3.00
C MET A 70 -3.39 6.50 -2.92
N CYS A 71 -3.07 5.88 -4.06
CA CYS A 71 -2.40 4.57 -4.12
C CYS A 71 -1.02 4.63 -3.43
N TYR A 72 -0.25 5.69 -3.68
CA TYR A 72 1.04 5.92 -3.03
C TYR A 72 0.90 6.04 -1.50
N GLN A 73 -0.14 6.70 -0.98
CA GLN A 73 -0.38 6.76 0.46
C GLN A 73 -0.66 5.37 1.05
N TYR A 74 -1.40 4.50 0.35
CA TYR A 74 -1.58 3.12 0.81
C TYR A 74 -0.25 2.35 0.88
N ALA A 75 0.62 2.53 -0.11
CA ALA A 75 1.96 1.93 -0.10
C ALA A 75 2.77 2.38 1.13
N VAL A 76 2.81 3.70 1.39
CA VAL A 76 3.49 4.28 2.55
C VAL A 76 2.89 3.77 3.88
N LEU A 77 1.58 3.59 3.95
CA LEU A 77 0.95 3.00 5.14
C LEU A 77 1.37 1.53 5.33
N CYS A 78 1.45 0.74 4.26
CA CYS A 78 1.97 -0.62 4.31
C CYS A 78 3.47 -0.68 4.73
N GLU A 79 4.30 0.27 4.30
CA GLU A 79 5.68 0.39 4.79
C GLU A 79 5.77 0.79 6.28
N LYS A 80 4.89 1.68 6.76
CA LYS A 80 4.82 2.02 8.18
C LYS A 80 4.43 0.83 9.04
N ILE A 81 3.58 -0.06 8.52
CA ILE A 81 3.26 -1.33 9.17
C ILE A 81 4.52 -2.18 9.31
N ILE A 82 5.37 -2.28 8.28
CA ILE A 82 6.66 -2.99 8.35
C ILE A 82 7.57 -2.35 9.41
N GLY A 83 7.74 -1.03 9.36
CA GLY A 83 8.61 -0.28 10.27
C GLY A 83 8.18 -0.38 11.75
N ASN A 84 6.87 -0.48 12.00
CA ASN A 84 6.31 -0.69 13.35
C ASN A 84 6.33 -2.16 13.80
N ASN A 85 6.37 -3.10 12.86
CA ASN A 85 6.43 -4.54 13.13
C ASN A 85 7.86 -5.08 13.30
N LYS A 86 8.89 -4.21 13.35
CA LYS A 86 10.20 -4.64 13.87
C LYS A 86 9.97 -5.31 15.23
N PRO A 87 10.22 -6.63 15.33
CA PRO A 87 9.78 -7.36 16.50
C PRO A 87 10.51 -6.83 17.73
N ALA A 88 9.78 -6.72 18.84
CA ALA A 88 10.32 -6.39 20.15
C ALA A 88 11.51 -7.30 20.57
N TYR A 89 11.74 -8.39 19.84
CA TYR A 89 12.94 -9.21 19.79
C TYR A 89 14.26 -8.41 19.74
N GLU A 90 14.40 -7.37 18.90
CA GLU A 90 15.65 -6.57 18.85
C GLU A 90 15.82 -5.71 20.12
N LYS A 91 14.73 -5.30 20.77
CA LYS A 91 14.78 -4.54 22.03
C LYS A 91 15.07 -5.40 23.26
N ALA A 92 14.85 -6.71 23.18
CA ALA A 92 15.16 -7.65 24.25
C ALA A 92 16.64 -8.07 24.24
N GLN A 93 17.24 -8.25 23.05
CA GLN A 93 18.65 -8.68 22.93
C GLN A 93 19.68 -7.58 23.27
N LEU A 94 19.31 -6.30 23.14
CA LEU A 94 20.16 -5.18 23.58
C LEU A 94 20.20 -4.99 25.11
N LYS A 95 19.30 -5.63 25.86
CA LYS A 95 19.31 -5.56 27.34
C LYS A 95 20.09 -6.68 28.01
N GLU A 96 20.50 -7.72 27.29
CA GLU A 96 21.33 -8.82 27.83
C GLU A 96 22.82 -8.66 27.48
N SER A 97 23.20 -7.58 26.79
CA SER A 97 24.59 -7.25 26.45
C SER A 97 25.06 -5.90 27.06
N SER A 98 24.44 -5.46 28.16
CA SER A 98 24.89 -4.31 28.98
C SER A 98 24.90 -4.65 30.46
#